data_AF-A0A934DEU5-F1
#
_entry.id   AF-A0A934DEU5-F1
#
_cell.length_a   1.000
_cell.length_b   1.000
_cell.length_c   1.000
_cell.angle_alpha   90.00
_cell.angle_beta   90.00
_cell.angle_gamma   90.00
#
_symmetry.space_group_name_H-M   'P 1'
#
loop_
_entity.id
_entity.type
_entity.pdbx_description
1 polymer ?
#
loop_
_entity_poly.entity_id
_entity_poly.type
_entity_poly.pdbx_seq_one_letter_code
_entity_poly.pdbx_strand_id
1 'polypeptide(L)' 'MNGKEIKKKLKALEWEIKSINGSHHQMIKDGVKVTVPVHGTQDVKIKTLLSIEKQSGVILK' A
#
# COMPACT_ATOMS: atom_id res chain seq x y z
N MET A 1 7.92 -7.56 -4.68
CA MET A 1 7.27 -6.24 -4.61
C MET A 1 7.47 -5.64 -3.23
N ASN A 2 8.12 -4.49 -3.16
CA ASN A 2 8.35 -3.75 -1.92
C ASN A 2 7.28 -2.64 -1.71
N GLY A 3 7.29 -2.03 -0.53
CA GLY A 3 6.32 -0.99 -0.17
C GLY A 3 6.36 0.26 -1.07
N LYS A 4 7.53 0.61 -1.66
CA LYS A 4 7.62 1.75 -2.59
C LYS A 4 6.87 1.47 -3.88
N GLU A 5 6.99 0.25 -4.40
CA GLU A 5 6.29 -0.20 -5.61
C GLU A 5 4.77 -0.26 -5.38
N ILE A 6 4.33 -0.80 -4.24
CA ILE A 6 2.90 -0.84 -3.87
C ILE A 6 2.33 0.58 -3.82
N LYS A 7 3.01 1.48 -3.09
CA LYS A 7 2.60 2.90 -2.99
C LYS A 7 2.51 3.54 -4.37
N LYS A 8 3.46 3.27 -5.27
CA LYS A 8 3.46 3.80 -6.64
C LYS A 8 2.27 3.28 -7.45
N LYS A 9 1.97 1.98 -7.39
CA LYS A 9 0.80 1.38 -8.06
C LYS A 9 -0.51 1.98 -7.54
N LEU A 10 -0.68 2.05 -6.22
CA LEU A 10 -1.88 2.62 -5.61
C LEU A 10 -2.06 4.10 -6.00
N LYS A 11 -0.99 4.91 -5.96
CA LYS A 11 -1.05 6.31 -6.43
C LYS A 11 -1.46 6.44 -7.89
N ALA A 12 -1.00 5.55 -8.76
CA ALA A 12 -1.41 5.54 -10.17
C ALA A 12 -2.91 5.22 -10.36
N LEU A 13 -3.54 4.62 -9.34
CA LEU A 13 -4.98 4.35 -9.29
C LEU A 13 -5.71 5.35 -8.38
N GLU A 14 -5.18 6.56 -8.24
CA GLU A 14 -5.77 7.68 -7.49
C GLU A 14 -5.92 7.43 -5.98
N TRP A 15 -5.14 6.51 -5.41
CA TRP A 15 -5.03 6.44 -3.96
C TRP A 15 -4.14 7.56 -3.43
N GLU A 16 -4.61 8.26 -2.41
CA GLU A 16 -3.91 9.38 -1.81
C GLU A 16 -3.27 8.98 -0.49
N ILE A 17 -2.20 9.68 -0.08
CA ILE A 17 -1.62 9.48 1.25
C ILE A 17 -2.46 10.25 2.26
N LYS A 18 -3.09 9.54 3.20
CA LYS A 18 -3.83 10.13 4.31
C LYS A 18 -2.93 10.53 5.47
N SER A 19 -2.00 9.66 5.84
CA SER A 19 -1.05 9.91 6.93
C SER A 19 0.17 9.00 6.79
N ILE A 20 1.27 9.42 7.43
CA ILE A 20 2.50 8.64 7.49
C ILE A 20 2.94 8.59 8.95
N ASN A 21 3.15 7.38 9.47
CA ASN A 21 3.75 7.15 10.77
C ASN A 21 4.95 6.22 10.60
N GLY A 22 6.15 6.80 10.66
CA GLY A 22 7.39 6.08 10.35
C GLY A 22 7.35 5.47 8.94
N SER A 23 7.56 4.15 8.84
CA SER A 23 7.50 3.41 7.58
C SER A 23 6.07 3.10 7.12
N HIS A 24 5.06 3.26 7.96
CA HIS A 24 3.67 2.93 7.63
C HIS A 24 2.98 4.10 6.94
N HIS A 25 2.68 3.92 5.66
CA HIS A 25 1.96 4.91 4.86
C HIS A 25 0.49 4.49 4.77
N GLN A 26 -0.40 5.27 5.36
CA GLN A 26 -1.83 5.07 5.20
C GLN A 26 -2.29 5.74 3.91
N MET A 27 -2.88 4.95 3.02
CA MET A 27 -3.48 5.40 1.77
C MET A 27 -5.01 5.36 1.88
N ILE A 28 -5.69 6.28 1.19
CA ILE A 28 -7.14 6.37 1.16
C ILE A 28 -7.65 6.56 -0.27
N LYS A 29 -8.77 5.91 -0.59
CA LYS A 29 -9.57 6.15 -1.80
C LYS A 29 -11.03 5.81 -1.50
N ASP A 30 -11.98 6.65 -1.89
CA ASP A 30 -13.42 6.41 -1.72
C ASP A 30 -13.83 6.00 -0.29
N GLY A 31 -13.20 6.60 0.73
CA GLY A 31 -13.44 6.29 2.14
C GLY A 31 -12.76 5.00 2.65
N VAL A 32 -12.18 4.18 1.77
CA VAL A 32 -11.44 2.96 2.12
C VAL A 32 -9.99 3.31 2.46
N LYS A 33 -9.47 2.77 3.56
CA LYS A 33 -8.09 2.98 4.01
C LYS A 33 -7.27 1.71 3.94
N VAL A 34 -6.03 1.82 3.49
CA VAL A 34 -5.06 0.72 3.43
C VAL A 34 -3.72 1.19 3.95
N THR A 35 -3.04 0.36 4.74
CA THR A 35 -1.71 0.69 5.27
C THR A 35 -0.63 -0.07 4.51
N VAL A 36 0.28 0.68 3.89
CA VAL A 36 1.43 0.14 3.13
C VAL A 36 2.70 0.31 3.96
N PRO A 37 3.36 -0.79 4.39
CA PRO A 37 4.66 -0.71 5.05
C PRO A 37 5.77 -0.47 4.02
N VAL A 38 6.53 0.61 4.18
CA VAL A 38 7.59 1.03 3.26
C VAL A 38 8.96 0.89 3.95
N HIS A 39 9.51 -0.33 3.92
CA HIS A 39 10.82 -0.68 4.52
C HIS A 39 11.95 -0.66 3.46
N GLY A 40 12.21 0.49 2.86
CA GLY A 40 13.28 0.64 1.87
C GLY A 40 13.04 -0.17 0.60
N THR A 41 13.95 -1.10 0.29
CA THR A 41 13.88 -2.04 -0.85
C THR A 41 13.39 -3.43 -0.46
N GLN A 42 13.18 -3.69 0.83
CA GLN A 42 12.75 -5.00 1.32
C GLN A 42 11.33 -5.31 0.85
N ASP A 43 11.15 -6.52 0.33
CA ASP A 43 9.84 -7.02 -0.07
C ASP A 43 8.87 -7.11 1.11
N VAL A 44 7.60 -6.83 0.83
CA VAL A 44 6.55 -7.09 1.82
C VAL A 44 6.28 -8.59 1.89
N LYS A 45 5.97 -9.10 3.09
CA LYS A 45 5.58 -10.50 3.26
C LYS A 45 4.32 -10.78 2.44
N ILE A 46 4.20 -11.99 1.88
CA ILE A 46 3.07 -12.39 1.04
C ILE A 46 1.71 -12.17 1.71
N LYS A 47 1.58 -12.46 3.03
CA LYS A 47 0.35 -12.21 3.78
C LYS A 47 -0.03 -10.73 3.83
N THR A 48 0.97 -9.85 3.96
CA THR A 48 0.77 -8.40 3.95
C THR A 48 0.36 -7.92 2.56
N LEU A 49 1.00 -8.44 1.50
CA LEU A 49 0.62 -8.14 0.12
C LEU A 49 -0.85 -8.49 -0.14
N LEU A 50 -1.23 -9.75 0.13
CA LEU A 50 -2.62 -10.23 -0.05
C LEU A 50 -3.63 -9.44 0.78
N SER A 51 -3.25 -9.01 1.99
CA SER A 51 -4.11 -8.15 2.81
C SER A 51 -4.32 -6.77 2.17
N ILE A 52 -3.28 -6.18 1.59
CA ILE A 52 -3.36 -4.90 0.88
C ILE A 52 -4.24 -5.08 -0.37
N GLU A 53 -4.05 -6.15 -1.14
CA GLU A 53 -4.87 -6.45 -2.33
C GLU A 53 -6.34 -6.61 -1.96
N LYS A 54 -6.64 -7.37 -0.90
CA LYS A 54 -8.02 -7.57 -0.41
C LYS A 54 -8.68 -6.26 0.04
N GLN A 55 -7.95 -5.39 0.75
CA GLN A 55 -8.52 -4.14 1.25
C GLN A 55 -8.64 -3.06 0.15
N SER A 56 -7.67 -3.01 -0.76
CA SER A 56 -7.66 -2.01 -1.84
C SER A 56 -8.47 -2.44 -3.06
N GLY A 57 -8.75 -3.73 -3.22
CA GLY A 57 -9.31 -4.29 -4.46
C GLY A 57 -8.34 -4.27 -5.65
N VAL A 58 -7.07 -3.91 -5.43
CA VAL A 58 -6.05 -3.78 -6.48
C VAL A 58 -5.18 -5.03 -6.50
N ILE A 59 -5.02 -5.63 -7.68
CA ILE A 59 -4.06 -6.72 -7.90
C ILE A 59 -2.65 -6.13 -8.00
N LEU A 60 -1.79 -6.51 -7.06
CA LEU A 60 -0.44 -5.99 -6.92
C LEU A 60 0.60 -6.93 -7.52
N LYS A 61 0.31 -8.24 -7.61
CA LYS A 61 1.15 -9.23 -8.28
C LYS A 61 0.41 -9.97 -9.39
#